data_AF-A0A4V6A9T0-F1
#
_entry.id   AF-A0A4V6A9T0-F1
#
_cell.length_a   1.000
_cell.length_b   1.000
_cell.length_c   1.000
_cell.angle_alpha   90.00
_cell.angle_beta   90.00
_cell.angle_gamma   90.00
#
_symmetry.space_group_name_H-M   'P 1'
#
loop_
_entity.id
_entity.type
_entity.pdbx_description
1 polymer ?
#
loop_
_entity_poly.entity_id
_entity_poly.type
_entity_poly.pdbx_seq_one_letter_code
_entity_poly.pdbx_strand_id
1 'polypeptide(L)'
;MDLAAKGNDFEKKAEKKLNGWGIFGSKYEDAADLFDKAANNFKLAKSWEKAGSTYVKLGQCHLKLDSKHEAASAYVDAAHCYKKTSTTEAISCLAQAVDMLCDIGRISMAARYFKEIAELYESDANIEKSMEYYDKAADFFQNEDVTTSANQCKQKVAEFAAQLEKYQTSIDIYEEIARQSLKNNLLKYGVKGHLLNAGICHLCKGDVVAITNALERYQEMDPTFSGTREYKLLVDIAAAIDEEDIAKFTDVVKEFDSMTPLDSWKTTLLLRVKEKLKAKELEEDDLT
;
A
#
# COMPACT_ATOMS: atom_id res chain seq x y z
N MET A 1 -29.93 -18.31 -22.25
CA MET A 1 -29.19 -19.51 -21.81
C MET A 1 -28.72 -19.26 -20.39
N ASP A 2 -29.13 -20.08 -19.43
CA ASP A 2 -28.81 -19.85 -18.01
C ASP A 2 -27.38 -20.30 -17.70
N LEU A 3 -26.48 -19.33 -17.60
CA LEU A 3 -25.05 -19.54 -17.32
C LEU A 3 -24.82 -20.07 -15.90
N ALA A 4 -25.62 -19.62 -14.92
CA ALA A 4 -25.49 -20.10 -13.55
C ALA A 4 -25.89 -21.58 -13.44
N ALA A 5 -26.97 -22.00 -14.13
CA ALA A 5 -27.35 -23.41 -14.21
C ALA A 5 -26.26 -24.28 -14.84
N LYS A 6 -25.62 -23.82 -15.92
CA LYS A 6 -24.47 -24.51 -16.52
C LYS A 6 -23.29 -24.62 -15.55
N GLY A 7 -22.98 -23.55 -14.82
CA GLY A 7 -21.96 -23.56 -13.77
C GLY A 7 -22.22 -24.64 -12.73
N ASN A 8 -23.45 -24.72 -12.20
CA ASN A 8 -23.82 -25.74 -11.21
C ASN A 8 -23.72 -27.17 -11.78
N ASP A 9 -24.04 -27.39 -13.06
CA ASP A 9 -23.92 -28.71 -13.70
C ASP A 9 -22.45 -29.15 -13.82
N PHE A 10 -21.56 -28.25 -14.25
CA PHE A 10 -20.13 -28.52 -14.30
C PHE A 10 -19.53 -28.78 -12.90
N GLU A 11 -19.90 -27.97 -11.91
CA GLU A 11 -19.44 -28.13 -10.52
C GLU A 11 -19.85 -29.50 -9.95
N LYS A 12 -21.12 -29.90 -10.11
CA LYS A 12 -21.59 -31.23 -9.69
C LYS A 12 -20.84 -32.37 -10.39
N LYS A 13 -20.49 -32.21 -11.67
CA LYS A 13 -19.71 -33.21 -12.41
C LYS A 13 -18.28 -33.29 -11.86
N ALA A 14 -17.66 -32.15 -11.53
CA ALA A 14 -16.33 -32.10 -10.92
C ALA A 14 -16.32 -32.80 -9.55
N GLU A 15 -17.30 -32.52 -8.69
CA GLU A 15 -17.42 -33.17 -7.37
C GLU A 15 -17.63 -34.68 -7.48
N LYS A 16 -18.42 -35.14 -8.45
CA LYS A 16 -18.56 -36.57 -8.74
C LYS A 16 -17.24 -37.22 -9.17
N LYS A 17 -16.41 -36.51 -9.95
CA LYS A 17 -15.08 -36.99 -10.35
C LYS A 17 -14.15 -37.14 -9.15
N LEU A 18 -14.14 -36.17 -8.23
CA LEU A 18 -13.32 -36.23 -7.02
C LEU A 18 -13.70 -37.40 -6.08
N ASN A 19 -15.00 -37.69 -5.99
CA ASN A 19 -15.57 -38.75 -5.16
C ASN A 19 -15.57 -40.14 -5.84
N GLY A 20 -15.32 -40.19 -7.15
CA GLY A 20 -15.25 -41.43 -7.91
C GLY A 20 -13.95 -42.22 -7.69
N TRP A 21 -14.04 -43.54 -7.77
CA TRP A 21 -12.86 -44.42 -7.88
C TRP A 21 -12.35 -44.39 -9.32
N GLY A 22 -11.28 -43.63 -9.59
CA GLY A 22 -10.64 -43.56 -10.91
C GLY A 22 -9.56 -44.62 -11.08
N ILE A 23 -9.65 -45.43 -12.14
CA ILE A 23 -8.68 -46.50 -12.50
C ILE A 23 -7.71 -46.04 -13.62
N PHE A 24 -7.98 -44.91 -14.31
CA PHE A 24 -7.10 -44.31 -15.32
C PHE A 24 -7.20 -42.78 -15.28
N GLY A 25 -6.06 -42.07 -15.30
CA GLY A 25 -5.96 -40.61 -15.20
C GLY A 25 -6.01 -40.07 -13.77
N SER A 26 -5.46 -38.86 -13.54
CA SER A 26 -5.59 -38.20 -12.24
C SER A 26 -6.99 -37.60 -12.11
N LYS A 27 -7.80 -38.12 -11.17
CA LYS A 27 -9.15 -37.59 -10.90
C LYS A 27 -9.20 -36.08 -10.63
N TYR A 28 -8.08 -35.51 -10.19
CA TYR A 28 -7.92 -34.09 -9.93
C TYR A 28 -7.78 -33.26 -11.22
N GLU A 29 -7.22 -33.83 -12.29
CA GLU A 29 -7.10 -33.19 -13.60
C GLU A 29 -8.48 -33.07 -14.26
N ASP A 30 -9.22 -34.17 -14.32
CA ASP A 30 -10.62 -34.19 -14.77
C ASP A 30 -11.51 -33.20 -13.99
N ALA A 31 -11.31 -33.13 -12.67
CA ALA A 31 -12.06 -32.23 -11.81
C ALA A 31 -11.67 -30.76 -12.02
N ALA A 32 -10.38 -30.47 -12.19
CA ALA A 32 -9.88 -29.12 -12.46
C ALA A 32 -10.51 -28.55 -13.75
N ASP A 33 -10.50 -29.28 -14.85
CA ASP A 33 -11.12 -28.86 -16.12
C ASP A 33 -12.61 -28.53 -15.98
N LEU A 34 -13.32 -29.28 -15.13
CA LEU A 34 -14.75 -29.05 -14.88
C LEU A 34 -14.98 -27.87 -13.93
N PHE A 35 -14.14 -27.71 -12.90
CA PHE A 35 -14.21 -26.54 -12.02
C PHE A 35 -13.87 -25.25 -12.74
N ASP A 36 -12.89 -25.22 -13.64
CA ASP A 36 -12.57 -24.05 -14.45
C ASP A 36 -13.78 -23.64 -15.33
N LYS A 37 -14.39 -24.60 -16.02
CA LYS A 37 -15.63 -24.36 -16.79
C LYS A 37 -16.77 -23.85 -15.90
N ALA A 38 -16.93 -24.42 -14.71
CA ALA A 38 -17.94 -23.99 -13.75
C ALA A 38 -17.71 -22.55 -13.27
N ALA A 39 -16.48 -22.24 -12.82
CA ALA A 39 -16.09 -20.94 -12.31
C ALA A 39 -16.23 -19.85 -13.37
N ASN A 40 -15.82 -20.12 -14.61
CA ASN A 40 -16.01 -19.22 -15.75
C ASN A 40 -17.49 -18.94 -16.05
N ASN A 41 -18.36 -19.95 -16.01
CA ASN A 41 -19.80 -19.75 -16.17
C ASN A 41 -20.40 -18.92 -15.01
N PHE A 42 -19.99 -19.17 -13.76
CA PHE A 42 -20.42 -18.36 -12.61
C PHE A 42 -19.94 -16.91 -12.69
N LYS A 43 -18.70 -16.69 -13.13
CA LYS A 43 -18.10 -15.36 -13.36
C LYS A 43 -18.89 -14.58 -14.42
N LEU A 44 -19.20 -15.21 -15.55
CA LEU A 44 -20.03 -14.61 -16.61
C LEU A 44 -21.48 -14.35 -16.14
N ALA A 45 -22.01 -15.20 -15.26
CA ALA A 45 -23.30 -15.00 -14.61
C ALA A 45 -23.26 -13.96 -13.47
N LYS A 46 -22.11 -13.33 -13.19
CA LYS A 46 -21.88 -12.40 -12.06
C LYS A 46 -22.20 -13.01 -10.69
N SER A 47 -22.18 -14.34 -10.59
CA SER A 47 -22.32 -15.08 -9.33
C SER A 47 -20.96 -15.15 -8.63
N TRP A 48 -20.47 -14.03 -8.12
CA TRP A 48 -19.09 -13.85 -7.66
C TRP A 48 -18.69 -14.80 -6.52
N GLU A 49 -19.55 -15.01 -5.53
CA GLU A 49 -19.26 -15.93 -4.41
C GLU A 49 -19.10 -17.39 -4.89
N LYS A 50 -19.98 -17.81 -5.81
CA LYS A 50 -19.89 -19.14 -6.43
C LYS A 50 -18.66 -19.28 -7.30
N ALA A 51 -18.35 -18.26 -8.10
CA ALA A 51 -17.13 -18.24 -8.91
C ALA A 51 -15.89 -18.35 -8.03
N GLY A 52 -15.80 -17.53 -6.97
CA GLY A 52 -14.68 -17.53 -6.02
C GLY A 52 -14.49 -18.88 -5.35
N SER A 53 -15.56 -19.45 -4.77
CA SER A 53 -15.49 -20.76 -4.10
C SER A 53 -15.15 -21.90 -5.06
N THR A 54 -15.62 -21.83 -6.32
CA THR A 54 -15.27 -22.79 -7.36
C THR A 54 -13.81 -22.67 -7.79
N TYR A 55 -13.27 -21.45 -7.92
CA TYR A 55 -11.85 -21.22 -8.18
C TYR A 55 -10.95 -21.72 -7.03
N VAL A 56 -11.40 -21.61 -5.78
CA VAL A 56 -10.69 -22.24 -4.64
C VAL A 56 -10.64 -23.77 -4.79
N LYS A 57 -11.77 -24.40 -5.16
CA LYS A 57 -11.79 -25.86 -5.45
C LYS A 57 -10.86 -26.22 -6.61
N LEU A 58 -10.79 -25.39 -7.65
CA LEU A 58 -9.84 -25.53 -8.76
C LEU A 58 -8.39 -25.48 -8.27
N GLY A 59 -8.04 -24.45 -7.50
CA GLY A 59 -6.69 -24.30 -6.92
C GLY A 59 -6.29 -25.49 -6.05
N GLN A 60 -7.22 -26.01 -5.24
CA GLN A 60 -7.00 -27.24 -4.46
C GLN A 60 -6.74 -28.47 -5.34
N CYS A 61 -7.39 -28.59 -6.49
CA CYS A 61 -7.10 -29.66 -7.45
C CYS A 61 -5.68 -29.52 -8.02
N HIS A 62 -5.27 -28.32 -8.42
CA HIS A 62 -3.91 -28.06 -8.90
C HIS A 62 -2.85 -28.35 -7.84
N LEU A 63 -3.11 -28.05 -6.56
CA LEU A 63 -2.21 -28.42 -5.47
C LEU A 63 -2.06 -29.95 -5.32
N LYS A 64 -3.14 -30.73 -5.53
CA LYS A 64 -3.07 -32.20 -5.54
C LYS A 64 -2.32 -32.77 -6.74
N LEU A 65 -2.18 -31.97 -7.80
CA LEU A 65 -1.38 -32.27 -8.99
C LEU A 65 0.05 -31.71 -8.91
N ASP A 66 0.46 -31.14 -7.78
CA ASP A 66 1.74 -30.45 -7.59
C ASP A 66 1.98 -29.30 -8.60
N SER A 67 0.90 -28.73 -9.12
CA SER A 67 0.91 -27.65 -10.12
C SER A 67 0.76 -26.30 -9.40
N LYS A 68 1.78 -25.89 -8.64
CA LYS A 68 1.73 -24.71 -7.76
C LYS A 68 1.48 -23.39 -8.51
N HIS A 69 1.97 -23.25 -9.74
CA HIS A 69 1.77 -22.04 -10.53
C HIS A 69 0.30 -21.89 -10.95
N GLU A 70 -0.31 -22.97 -11.43
CA GLU A 70 -1.72 -23.05 -11.81
C GLU A 70 -2.62 -22.88 -10.58
N ALA A 71 -2.23 -23.46 -9.45
CA ALA A 71 -2.92 -23.28 -8.19
C ALA A 71 -2.93 -21.79 -7.78
N ALA A 72 -1.77 -21.13 -7.76
CA ALA A 72 -1.67 -19.71 -7.44
C ALA A 72 -2.56 -18.85 -8.36
N SER A 73 -2.57 -19.13 -9.67
CA SER A 73 -3.44 -18.44 -10.62
C SER A 73 -4.93 -18.61 -10.27
N ALA A 74 -5.36 -19.83 -9.94
CA ALA A 74 -6.74 -20.10 -9.55
C ALA A 74 -7.12 -19.35 -8.26
N TYR A 75 -6.23 -19.27 -7.27
CA TYR A 75 -6.47 -18.49 -6.06
C TYR A 75 -6.52 -16.98 -6.32
N VAL A 76 -5.74 -16.45 -7.25
CA VAL A 76 -5.85 -15.05 -7.69
C VAL A 76 -7.19 -14.80 -8.37
N ASP A 77 -7.65 -15.69 -9.25
CA ASP A 77 -8.98 -15.59 -9.87
C ASP A 77 -10.11 -15.67 -8.83
N ALA A 78 -9.94 -16.52 -7.80
CA ALA A 78 -10.84 -16.57 -6.66
C ALA A 78 -10.88 -15.23 -5.93
N ALA A 79 -9.70 -14.66 -5.61
CA ALA A 79 -9.58 -13.38 -4.94
C ALA A 79 -10.26 -12.26 -5.73
N HIS A 80 -10.04 -12.18 -7.05
CA HIS A 80 -10.69 -11.18 -7.90
C HIS A 80 -12.22 -11.29 -7.88
N CYS A 81 -12.77 -12.50 -7.76
CA CYS A 81 -14.20 -12.69 -7.57
C CYS A 81 -14.63 -12.22 -6.17
N TYR A 82 -13.90 -12.62 -5.13
CA TYR A 82 -14.21 -12.24 -3.75
C TYR A 82 -14.06 -10.75 -3.47
N LYS A 83 -13.19 -10.00 -4.18
CA LYS A 83 -13.11 -8.54 -4.07
C LYS A 83 -14.45 -7.82 -4.31
N LYS A 84 -15.44 -8.50 -4.92
CA LYS A 84 -16.79 -7.97 -5.14
C LYS A 84 -17.79 -8.30 -4.03
N THR A 85 -17.45 -9.22 -3.12
CA THR A 85 -18.39 -9.80 -2.14
C THR A 85 -17.84 -9.81 -0.73
N SER A 86 -16.54 -10.11 -0.55
CA SER A 86 -15.87 -10.06 0.74
C SER A 86 -14.36 -9.82 0.60
N THR A 87 -13.88 -8.75 1.24
CA THR A 87 -12.46 -8.40 1.30
C THR A 87 -11.64 -9.45 2.05
N THR A 88 -12.21 -10.08 3.10
CA THR A 88 -11.49 -11.06 3.94
C THR A 88 -11.12 -12.31 3.15
N GLU A 89 -12.06 -12.88 2.40
CA GLU A 89 -11.84 -14.04 1.55
C GLU A 89 -10.89 -13.72 0.39
N ALA A 90 -10.96 -12.51 -0.17
CA ALA A 90 -10.03 -12.05 -1.19
C ALA A 90 -8.59 -12.02 -0.66
N ILE A 91 -8.37 -11.44 0.52
CA ILE A 91 -7.05 -11.40 1.18
C ILE A 91 -6.56 -12.81 1.46
N SER A 92 -7.41 -13.70 1.99
CA SER A 92 -7.04 -15.09 2.27
C SER A 92 -6.59 -15.84 1.01
N CYS A 93 -7.31 -15.64 -0.11
CA CYS A 93 -6.94 -16.25 -1.38
C CYS A 93 -5.64 -15.68 -1.94
N LEU A 94 -5.44 -14.36 -1.90
CA LEU A 94 -4.18 -13.73 -2.33
C LEU A 94 -3.00 -14.18 -1.47
N ALA A 95 -3.18 -14.29 -0.15
CA ALA A 95 -2.13 -14.76 0.74
C ALA A 95 -1.68 -16.19 0.41
N GLN A 96 -2.64 -17.08 0.11
CA GLN A 96 -2.31 -18.43 -0.38
C GLN A 96 -1.58 -18.40 -1.72
N ALA A 97 -2.01 -17.56 -2.66
CA ALA A 97 -1.33 -17.39 -3.94
C ALA A 97 0.12 -16.88 -3.76
N VAL A 98 0.33 -15.92 -2.87
CA VAL A 98 1.66 -15.38 -2.55
C VAL A 98 2.58 -16.45 -1.98
N ASP A 99 2.11 -17.24 -1.02
CA ASP A 99 2.89 -18.34 -0.42
C ASP A 99 3.35 -19.33 -1.50
N MET A 100 2.44 -19.75 -2.38
CA MET A 100 2.75 -20.61 -3.52
C MET A 100 3.74 -19.97 -4.50
N LEU A 101 3.62 -18.68 -4.78
CA LEU A 101 4.52 -17.96 -5.69
C LEU A 101 5.92 -17.81 -5.10
N CYS A 102 6.03 -17.54 -3.81
CA CYS A 102 7.29 -17.51 -3.08
C CYS A 102 7.99 -18.88 -3.13
N ASP A 103 7.25 -19.95 -2.87
CA ASP A 103 7.72 -21.33 -2.92
C ASP A 103 8.36 -21.72 -4.26
N ILE A 104 7.80 -21.22 -5.37
CA ILE A 104 8.30 -21.50 -6.73
C ILE A 104 9.24 -20.41 -7.27
N GLY A 105 9.66 -19.45 -6.44
CA GLY A 105 10.61 -18.40 -6.79
C GLY A 105 10.06 -17.30 -7.70
N ARG A 106 8.73 -17.13 -7.79
CA ARG A 106 8.07 -16.06 -8.58
C ARG A 106 7.94 -14.77 -7.76
N ILE A 107 9.07 -14.23 -7.33
CA ILE A 107 9.18 -13.10 -6.37
C ILE A 107 8.49 -11.83 -6.88
N SER A 108 8.69 -11.44 -8.14
CA SER A 108 8.05 -10.23 -8.68
C SER A 108 6.53 -10.37 -8.84
N MET A 109 5.97 -11.58 -8.96
CA MET A 109 4.52 -11.79 -8.88
C MET A 109 4.02 -11.69 -7.43
N ALA A 110 4.73 -12.32 -6.49
CA ALA A 110 4.43 -12.24 -5.06
C ALA A 110 4.41 -10.77 -4.57
N ALA A 111 5.39 -9.95 -4.99
CA ALA A 111 5.46 -8.52 -4.67
C ALA A 111 4.18 -7.76 -5.07
N ARG A 112 3.66 -8.04 -6.27
CA ARG A 112 2.45 -7.40 -6.79
C ARG A 112 1.22 -7.78 -5.96
N TYR A 113 1.11 -9.04 -5.55
CA TYR A 113 -0.02 -9.49 -4.74
C TYR A 113 0.10 -9.05 -3.28
N PHE A 114 1.31 -8.92 -2.72
CA PHE A 114 1.50 -8.24 -1.43
C PHE A 114 0.99 -6.80 -1.47
N LYS A 115 1.33 -6.06 -2.53
CA LYS A 115 0.80 -4.70 -2.73
C LYS A 115 -0.72 -4.70 -2.84
N GLU A 116 -1.31 -5.62 -3.59
CA GLU A 116 -2.77 -5.72 -3.72
C GLU A 116 -3.46 -6.07 -2.39
N ILE A 117 -2.86 -6.94 -1.56
CA ILE A 117 -3.36 -7.20 -0.20
C ILE A 117 -3.29 -5.93 0.65
N ALA A 118 -2.22 -5.14 0.53
CA ALA A 118 -2.07 -3.89 1.25
C ALA A 118 -3.15 -2.86 0.85
N GLU A 119 -3.47 -2.76 -0.44
CA GLU A 119 -4.55 -1.92 -0.97
C GLU A 119 -5.94 -2.36 -0.47
N LEU A 120 -6.16 -3.67 -0.29
CA LEU A 120 -7.40 -4.18 0.31
C LEU A 120 -7.53 -3.77 1.79
N TYR A 121 -6.46 -3.92 2.57
CA TYR A 121 -6.46 -3.44 3.96
C TYR A 121 -6.58 -1.92 4.06
N GLU A 122 -6.00 -1.16 3.12
CA GLU A 122 -6.19 0.30 3.01
C GLU A 122 -7.67 0.62 2.79
N SER A 123 -8.36 -0.10 1.90
CA SER A 123 -9.79 0.11 1.64
C SER A 123 -10.71 -0.24 2.82
N ASP A 124 -10.31 -1.21 3.64
CA ASP A 124 -11.00 -1.60 4.88
C ASP A 124 -10.59 -0.71 6.09
N ALA A 125 -9.82 0.36 5.85
CA ALA A 125 -9.27 1.26 6.87
C ALA A 125 -8.41 0.58 7.95
N ASN A 126 -7.87 -0.62 7.67
CA ASN A 126 -6.92 -1.30 8.54
C ASN A 126 -5.48 -0.86 8.20
N ILE A 127 -5.15 0.33 8.68
CA ILE A 127 -3.88 1.01 8.38
C ILE A 127 -2.67 0.17 8.82
N GLU A 128 -2.73 -0.47 9.99
CA GLU A 128 -1.59 -1.24 10.52
C GLU A 128 -1.27 -2.45 9.64
N LYS A 129 -2.29 -3.21 9.23
CA LYS A 129 -2.07 -4.33 8.31
C LYS A 129 -1.69 -3.86 6.91
N SER A 130 -2.27 -2.76 6.43
CA SER A 130 -1.89 -2.18 5.15
C SER A 130 -0.39 -1.83 5.13
N MET A 131 0.12 -1.17 6.19
CA MET A 131 1.56 -0.89 6.33
C MET A 131 2.41 -2.16 6.30
N GLU A 132 2.05 -3.19 7.06
CA GLU A 132 2.79 -4.47 7.11
C GLU A 132 2.95 -5.09 5.70
N TYR A 133 1.87 -5.07 4.91
CA TYR A 133 1.89 -5.66 3.57
C TYR A 133 2.55 -4.77 2.52
N TYR A 134 2.45 -3.44 2.63
CA TYR A 134 3.21 -2.52 1.77
C TYR A 134 4.72 -2.63 2.04
N ASP A 135 5.13 -2.82 3.29
CA ASP A 135 6.53 -3.01 3.67
C ASP A 135 7.10 -4.29 3.04
N LYS A 136 6.37 -5.42 3.18
CA LYS A 136 6.71 -6.68 2.50
C LYS A 136 6.79 -6.53 0.98
N ALA A 137 5.85 -5.80 0.38
CA ALA A 137 5.87 -5.54 -1.06
C ALA A 137 7.10 -4.72 -1.47
N ALA A 138 7.46 -3.71 -0.68
CA ALA A 138 8.63 -2.88 -0.92
C ALA A 138 9.93 -3.70 -0.91
N ASP A 139 10.11 -4.58 0.08
CA ASP A 139 11.27 -5.45 0.18
C ASP A 139 11.40 -6.38 -1.03
N PHE A 140 10.29 -6.99 -1.45
CA PHE A 140 10.27 -7.88 -2.61
C PHE A 140 10.57 -7.13 -3.91
N PHE A 141 9.99 -5.93 -4.11
CA PHE A 141 10.32 -5.10 -5.27
C PHE A 141 11.77 -4.62 -5.25
N GLN A 142 12.32 -4.32 -4.07
CA GLN A 142 13.70 -3.90 -3.92
C GLN A 142 14.69 -5.02 -4.25
N ASN A 143 14.39 -6.26 -3.84
CA ASN A 143 15.19 -7.45 -4.17
C ASN A 143 15.22 -7.74 -5.68
N GLU A 144 14.17 -7.37 -6.40
CA GLU A 144 14.04 -7.54 -7.86
C GLU A 144 14.51 -6.28 -8.64
N ASP A 145 15.19 -5.33 -7.98
CA ASP A 145 15.65 -4.05 -8.54
C ASP A 145 14.54 -3.17 -9.16
N VAL A 146 13.28 -3.37 -8.76
CA VAL A 146 12.11 -2.60 -9.21
C VAL A 146 11.91 -1.36 -8.32
N THR A 147 12.88 -0.45 -8.36
CA THR A 147 12.97 0.71 -7.44
C THR A 147 11.72 1.60 -7.45
N THR A 148 11.11 1.86 -8.61
CA THR A 148 9.91 2.71 -8.69
C THR A 148 8.75 2.12 -7.87
N SER A 149 8.49 0.82 -8.01
CA SER A 149 7.42 0.15 -7.27
C SER A 149 7.76 -0.01 -5.79
N ALA A 150 9.02 -0.27 -5.46
CA ALA A 150 9.49 -0.27 -4.07
C ALA A 150 9.25 1.09 -3.41
N ASN A 151 9.64 2.20 -4.07
CA ASN A 151 9.44 3.55 -3.57
C ASN A 151 7.96 3.91 -3.41
N GLN A 152 7.08 3.49 -4.33
CA GLN A 152 5.64 3.68 -4.17
C GLN A 152 5.09 2.98 -2.93
N CYS A 153 5.54 1.76 -2.65
CA CYS A 153 5.12 1.02 -1.45
C CYS A 153 5.68 1.68 -0.18
N LYS A 154 6.97 2.05 -0.17
CA LYS A 154 7.58 2.78 0.95
C LYS A 154 6.89 4.12 1.24
N GLN A 155 6.49 4.86 0.20
CA GLN A 155 5.72 6.11 0.37
C GLN A 155 4.41 5.85 1.12
N LYS A 156 3.67 4.79 0.77
CA LYS A 156 2.45 4.40 1.49
C LYS A 156 2.72 4.04 2.95
N VAL A 157 3.79 3.29 3.23
CA VAL A 157 4.20 3.00 4.61
C VAL A 157 4.49 4.29 5.38
N ALA A 158 5.21 5.25 4.77
CA ALA A 158 5.53 6.53 5.41
C ALA A 158 4.28 7.41 5.65
N GLU A 159 3.35 7.45 4.69
CA GLU A 159 2.09 8.19 4.81
C GLU A 159 1.27 7.70 6.00
N PHE A 160 1.11 6.37 6.11
CA PHE A 160 0.38 5.73 7.20
C PHE A 160 1.12 5.81 8.53
N ALA A 161 2.44 5.69 8.54
CA ALA A 161 3.24 5.88 9.74
C ALA A 161 3.00 7.27 10.35
N ALA A 162 2.99 8.32 9.52
CA ALA A 162 2.69 9.68 9.97
C ALA A 162 1.24 9.84 10.47
N GLN A 163 0.27 9.19 9.82
CA GLN A 163 -1.13 9.20 10.29
C GLN A 163 -1.25 8.60 11.70
N LEU A 164 -0.53 7.52 11.97
CA LEU A 164 -0.40 6.85 13.28
C LEU A 164 0.57 7.56 14.24
N GLU A 165 1.02 8.78 13.92
CA GLU A 165 1.95 9.59 14.73
C GLU A 165 3.33 8.96 14.95
N LYS A 166 3.69 7.94 14.17
CA LYS A 166 5.03 7.35 14.08
C LYS A 166 5.91 8.22 13.17
N TYR A 167 6.06 9.49 13.55
CA TYR A 167 6.73 10.50 12.72
C TYR A 167 8.17 10.14 12.39
N GLN A 168 8.92 9.55 13.32
CA GLN A 168 10.31 9.16 13.07
C GLN A 168 10.42 8.13 11.94
N THR A 169 9.57 7.10 11.95
CA THR A 169 9.53 6.09 10.89
C THR A 169 9.20 6.71 9.54
N SER A 170 8.26 7.65 9.49
CA SER A 170 7.92 8.37 8.25
C SER A 170 9.08 9.20 7.72
N ILE A 171 9.78 9.93 8.60
CA ILE A 171 10.98 10.71 8.27
C ILE A 171 12.05 9.82 7.65
N ASP A 172 12.41 8.73 8.34
CA ASP A 172 13.48 7.83 7.92
C ASP A 172 13.22 7.27 6.51
N ILE A 173 11.97 6.86 6.25
CA ILE A 173 11.56 6.32 4.94
C ILE A 173 11.62 7.40 3.85
N TYR A 174 11.08 8.59 4.08
CA TYR A 174 11.11 9.66 3.07
C TYR A 174 12.53 10.15 2.78
N GLU A 175 13.39 10.28 3.80
CA GLU A 175 14.81 10.60 3.62
C GLU A 175 15.54 9.49 2.82
N GLU A 176 15.23 8.22 3.08
CA GLU A 176 15.78 7.09 2.32
C GLU A 176 15.38 7.16 0.84
N ILE A 177 14.08 7.34 0.56
CA ILE A 177 13.56 7.47 -0.82
C ILE A 177 14.22 8.67 -1.51
N ALA A 178 14.34 9.81 -0.84
CA ALA A 178 14.98 11.01 -1.38
C ALA A 178 16.45 10.72 -1.78
N ARG A 179 17.22 10.11 -0.87
CA ARG A 179 18.62 9.75 -1.09
C ARG A 179 18.79 8.76 -2.26
N GLN A 180 17.89 7.78 -2.39
CA GLN A 180 17.90 6.83 -3.51
C GLN A 180 17.51 7.50 -4.82
N SER A 181 16.50 8.38 -4.80
CA SER A 181 15.97 9.06 -5.98
C SER A 181 16.96 10.06 -6.58
N LEU A 182 17.83 10.68 -5.78
CA LEU A 182 18.90 11.55 -6.27
C LEU A 182 19.92 10.83 -7.14
N LYS A 183 20.11 9.52 -6.93
CA LYS A 183 21.01 8.70 -7.77
C LYS A 183 20.38 8.38 -9.13
N ASN A 184 19.09 8.66 -9.34
CA ASN A 184 18.35 8.32 -10.54
C ASN A 184 17.79 9.57 -11.23
N ASN A 185 18.27 9.84 -12.46
CA ASN A 185 17.89 11.02 -13.25
C ASN A 185 16.38 11.14 -13.54
N LEU A 186 15.63 10.04 -13.52
CA LEU A 186 14.18 10.04 -13.74
C LEU A 186 13.40 10.40 -12.46
N LEU A 187 13.92 10.03 -11.29
CA LEU A 187 13.25 10.19 -10.00
C LEU A 187 13.63 11.48 -9.28
N LYS A 188 14.73 12.14 -9.68
CA LYS A 188 15.24 13.37 -9.03
C LYS A 188 14.20 14.49 -8.88
N TYR A 189 13.24 14.60 -9.80
CA TYR A 189 12.21 15.65 -9.75
C TYR A 189 11.23 15.48 -8.58
N GLY A 190 11.11 14.27 -8.03
CA GLY A 190 10.27 13.98 -6.86
C GLY A 190 10.94 14.22 -5.51
N VAL A 191 12.26 14.43 -5.48
CA VAL A 191 13.07 14.51 -4.24
C VAL A 191 12.55 15.60 -3.31
N LYS A 192 12.31 16.81 -3.83
CA LYS A 192 11.76 17.93 -3.06
C LYS A 192 10.42 17.61 -2.38
N GLY A 193 9.59 16.76 -2.98
CA GLY A 193 8.33 16.31 -2.40
C GLY A 193 8.55 15.35 -1.23
N HIS A 194 9.51 14.43 -1.33
CA HIS A 194 9.88 13.54 -0.24
C HIS A 194 10.51 14.30 0.93
N LEU A 195 11.41 15.24 0.65
CA LEU A 195 12.02 16.11 1.67
C LEU A 195 10.98 17.01 2.35
N LEU A 196 10.01 17.54 1.60
CA LEU A 196 8.87 18.26 2.17
C LEU A 196 8.08 17.38 3.15
N ASN A 197 7.71 16.17 2.73
CA ASN A 197 6.94 15.26 3.58
C ASN A 197 7.70 14.88 4.86
N ALA A 198 9.00 14.60 4.75
CA ALA A 198 9.87 14.35 5.91
C ALA A 198 9.95 15.59 6.83
N GLY A 199 10.11 16.79 6.25
CA GLY A 199 10.11 18.06 6.96
C GLY A 199 8.81 18.32 7.72
N ILE A 200 7.65 18.07 7.11
CA ILE A 200 6.34 18.18 7.78
C ILE A 200 6.26 17.23 8.98
N CYS A 201 6.78 16.00 8.86
CA CYS A 201 6.84 15.06 9.98
C CYS A 201 7.77 15.56 11.12
N HIS A 202 8.89 16.20 10.79
CA HIS A 202 9.74 16.88 11.77
C HIS A 202 8.97 18.00 12.49
N LEU A 203 8.23 18.83 11.75
CA LEU A 203 7.39 19.88 12.33
C LEU A 203 6.32 19.32 13.27
N CYS A 204 5.72 18.16 12.95
CA CYS A 204 4.77 17.48 13.84
C CYS A 204 5.37 17.01 15.17
N LYS A 205 6.68 16.77 15.24
CA LYS A 205 7.38 16.46 16.50
C LYS A 205 7.51 17.70 17.40
N GLY A 206 7.44 18.91 16.84
CA GLY A 206 7.53 20.17 17.60
C GLY A 206 8.94 20.50 18.10
N ASP A 207 9.97 19.89 17.53
CA ASP A 207 11.37 20.12 17.88
C ASP A 207 12.03 21.00 16.80
N VAL A 208 12.13 22.30 17.09
CA VAL A 208 12.68 23.34 16.18
C VAL A 208 14.15 23.07 15.85
N VAL A 209 14.92 22.54 16.80
CA VAL A 209 16.34 22.21 16.60
C VAL A 209 16.45 21.03 15.64
N ALA A 210 15.61 20.01 15.80
CA ALA A 210 15.62 18.85 14.92
C ALA A 210 15.24 19.19 13.47
N ILE A 211 14.24 20.06 13.23
CA ILE A 211 13.90 20.49 11.86
C ILE A 211 15.01 21.36 11.26
N THR A 212 15.61 22.27 12.03
CA THR A 212 16.71 23.12 11.55
C THR A 212 17.90 22.26 11.12
N ASN A 213 18.31 21.32 11.95
CA ASN A 213 19.36 20.36 11.62
C ASN A 213 18.99 19.47 10.41
N ALA A 214 17.72 19.12 10.24
CA ALA A 214 17.26 18.34 9.09
C ALA A 214 17.34 19.15 7.80
N LEU A 215 16.94 20.42 7.83
CA LEU A 215 17.03 21.33 6.69
C LEU A 215 18.46 21.54 6.21
N GLU A 216 19.43 21.66 7.11
CA GLU A 216 20.85 21.69 6.76
C GLU A 216 21.29 20.40 6.05
N ARG A 217 20.96 19.23 6.60
CA ARG A 217 21.25 17.93 5.94
C ARG A 217 20.59 17.82 4.57
N TYR A 218 19.38 18.36 4.40
CA TYR A 218 18.68 18.32 3.12
C TYR A 218 19.37 19.19 2.07
N GLN A 219 19.94 20.33 2.45
CA GLN A 219 20.75 21.16 1.56
C GLN A 219 22.06 20.49 1.18
N GLU A 220 22.72 19.81 2.11
CA GLU A 220 23.91 19.01 1.80
C GLU A 220 23.60 17.87 0.83
N MET A 221 22.42 17.27 0.98
CA MET A 221 21.96 16.18 0.12
C MET A 221 21.58 16.65 -1.29
N ASP A 222 20.84 17.76 -1.39
CA ASP A 222 20.45 18.42 -2.64
C ASP A 222 20.66 19.94 -2.52
N PRO A 223 21.77 20.48 -3.05
CA PRO A 223 22.04 21.92 -2.98
C PRO A 223 20.97 22.80 -3.64
N THR A 224 20.16 22.24 -4.53
CA THR A 224 19.07 22.98 -5.20
C THR A 224 17.84 23.12 -4.31
N PHE A 225 17.73 22.32 -3.25
CA PHE A 225 16.56 22.30 -2.37
C PHE A 225 16.32 23.65 -1.68
N SER A 226 17.39 24.36 -1.30
CA SER A 226 17.31 25.70 -0.69
C SER A 226 16.56 26.74 -1.54
N GLY A 227 16.57 26.58 -2.87
CA GLY A 227 15.86 27.46 -3.81
C GLY A 227 14.39 27.07 -4.04
N THR A 228 13.90 26.02 -3.39
CA THR A 228 12.55 25.48 -3.63
C THR A 228 11.51 26.12 -2.71
N ARG A 229 10.24 26.09 -3.14
CA ARG A 229 9.11 26.55 -2.30
C ARG A 229 8.91 25.63 -1.10
N GLU A 230 9.19 24.36 -1.29
CA GLU A 230 9.13 23.32 -0.27
C GLU A 230 10.09 23.61 0.88
N TYR A 231 11.33 24.00 0.59
CA TYR A 231 12.28 24.43 1.62
C TYR A 231 11.81 25.71 2.33
N LYS A 232 11.39 26.73 1.56
CA LYS A 232 10.89 28.00 2.12
C LYS A 232 9.73 27.76 3.10
N LEU A 233 8.77 26.91 2.72
CA LEU A 233 7.64 26.54 3.57
C LEU A 233 8.11 25.96 4.92
N LEU A 234 9.06 25.03 4.90
CA LEU A 234 9.55 24.38 6.12
C LEU A 234 10.28 25.36 7.05
N VAL A 235 11.11 26.25 6.49
CA VAL A 235 11.82 27.29 7.27
C VAL A 235 10.82 28.27 7.89
N ASP A 236 9.89 28.77 7.09
CA ASP A 236 8.95 29.79 7.54
C ASP A 236 7.99 29.24 8.61
N ILE A 237 7.58 27.97 8.49
CA ILE A 237 6.81 27.29 9.53
C ILE A 237 7.67 27.03 10.78
N ALA A 238 8.92 26.57 10.65
CA ALA A 238 9.78 26.35 11.80
C ALA A 238 10.00 27.65 12.59
N ALA A 239 10.19 28.78 11.91
CA ALA A 239 10.28 30.09 12.52
C ALA A 239 8.96 30.51 13.21
N ALA A 240 7.81 30.26 12.58
CA ALA A 240 6.51 30.54 13.20
C ALA A 240 6.25 29.69 14.45
N ILE A 241 6.76 28.45 14.51
CA ILE A 241 6.69 27.60 15.70
C ILE A 241 7.62 28.14 16.81
N ASP A 242 8.82 28.59 16.46
CA ASP A 242 9.79 29.15 17.42
C ASP A 242 9.34 30.50 18.01
N GLU A 243 8.69 31.32 17.20
CA GLU A 243 8.11 32.62 17.59
C GLU A 243 6.70 32.49 18.20
N GLU A 244 6.14 31.28 18.26
CA GLU A 244 4.77 30.97 18.69
C GLU A 244 3.67 31.75 17.95
N ASP A 245 3.94 32.17 16.71
CA ASP A 245 3.05 32.99 15.90
C ASP A 245 2.11 32.14 15.01
N ILE A 246 0.90 31.90 15.51
CA ILE A 246 -0.15 31.16 14.79
C ILE A 246 -0.66 31.91 13.55
N ALA A 247 -0.63 33.25 13.55
CA ALA A 247 -1.06 34.04 12.41
C ALA A 247 -0.07 33.87 11.25
N LYS A 248 1.23 34.03 11.54
CA LYS A 248 2.31 33.77 10.59
C LYS A 248 2.29 32.33 10.07
N PHE A 249 2.09 31.34 10.94
CA PHE A 249 1.91 29.94 10.52
C PHE A 249 0.79 29.81 9.47
N THR A 250 -0.37 30.42 9.75
CA THR A 250 -1.55 30.32 8.90
C THR A 250 -1.34 31.03 7.55
N ASP A 251 -0.68 32.18 7.57
CA ASP A 251 -0.38 32.96 6.35
C ASP A 251 0.61 32.23 5.45
N VAL A 252 1.66 31.64 6.02
CA VAL A 252 2.67 30.84 5.30
C VAL A 252 2.04 29.63 4.61
N VAL A 253 1.19 28.88 5.34
CA VAL A 253 0.48 27.72 4.77
C VAL A 253 -0.45 28.16 3.63
N LYS A 254 -1.16 29.27 3.80
CA LYS A 254 -2.07 29.81 2.78
C LYS A 254 -1.33 30.32 1.53
N GLU A 255 -0.20 31.00 1.70
CA GLU A 255 0.66 31.43 0.59
C GLU A 255 1.11 30.22 -0.23
N PHE A 256 1.60 29.17 0.45
CA PHE A 256 2.03 27.95 -0.22
C PHE A 256 0.88 27.24 -0.95
N ASP A 257 -0.26 27.04 -0.29
CA ASP A 257 -1.43 26.34 -0.86
C ASP A 257 -1.99 27.05 -2.11
N SER A 258 -1.99 28.39 -2.12
CA SER A 258 -2.43 29.18 -3.28
C SER A 258 -1.59 28.93 -4.54
N MET A 259 -0.36 28.48 -4.35
CA MET A 259 0.66 28.31 -5.37
C MET A 259 0.92 26.84 -5.70
N THR A 260 0.74 25.96 -4.73
CA THR A 260 0.94 24.52 -4.82
C THR A 260 -0.08 23.86 -3.90
N PRO A 261 -1.23 23.42 -4.45
CA PRO A 261 -2.32 22.88 -3.66
C PRO A 261 -1.84 21.75 -2.75
N LEU A 262 -2.16 21.85 -1.46
CA LEU A 262 -1.87 20.84 -0.47
C LEU A 262 -2.86 19.69 -0.64
N ASP A 263 -2.32 18.46 -0.67
CA ASP A 263 -3.15 17.27 -0.58
C ASP A 263 -3.73 17.10 0.85
N SER A 264 -4.67 16.17 0.97
CA SER A 264 -5.33 15.88 2.24
C SER A 264 -4.34 15.47 3.33
N TRP A 265 -3.28 14.75 3.00
CA TRP A 265 -2.31 14.25 3.98
C TRP A 265 -1.49 15.40 4.58
N LYS A 266 -0.95 16.28 3.73
CA LYS A 266 -0.20 17.47 4.18
C LYS A 266 -1.08 18.39 5.00
N THR A 267 -2.32 18.61 4.56
CA THR A 267 -3.31 19.43 5.26
C THR A 267 -3.57 18.89 6.66
N THR A 268 -3.83 17.58 6.80
CA THR A 268 -4.04 16.96 8.12
C THR A 268 -2.83 17.12 9.04
N LEU A 269 -1.62 16.90 8.54
CA LEU A 269 -0.43 17.03 9.37
C LEU A 269 -0.14 18.47 9.79
N LEU A 270 -0.27 19.44 8.88
CA LEU A 270 -0.09 20.85 9.19
C LEU A 270 -1.15 21.35 10.18
N LEU A 271 -2.39 20.84 10.10
CA LEU A 271 -3.41 21.11 11.12
C LEU A 271 -2.99 20.59 12.49
N ARG A 272 -2.44 19.37 12.59
CA ARG A 272 -1.89 18.85 13.86
C ARG A 272 -0.77 19.73 14.42
N VAL A 273 0.11 20.28 13.56
CA VAL A 273 1.15 21.23 14.01
C VAL A 273 0.50 22.49 14.58
N LYS A 274 -0.47 23.07 13.88
CA LYS A 274 -1.19 24.27 14.32
C LYS A 274 -1.94 24.05 15.64
N GLU A 275 -2.57 22.90 15.83
CA GLU A 275 -3.27 22.55 17.06
C GLU A 275 -2.31 22.43 18.26
N LYS A 276 -1.13 21.82 18.05
CA LYS A 276 -0.09 21.78 19.09
C LYS A 276 0.44 23.17 19.45
N LEU A 277 0.59 24.05 18.46
CA LEU A 277 1.03 25.43 18.70
C LEU A 277 0.01 26.20 19.56
N LYS A 278 -1.28 26.09 19.20
CA LYS A 278 -2.38 26.69 19.99
C LYS A 278 -2.46 26.17 21.42
N ALA A 279 -2.20 24.88 21.63
CA ALA A 279 -2.23 24.30 22.96
C ALA A 279 -1.14 24.90 23.87
N LYS A 280 0.05 25.19 23.32
CA LYS A 280 1.13 25.84 24.08
C LYS A 280 0.78 27.28 24.47
N GLU A 281 0.26 28.09 23.53
CA GLU A 281 -0.14 29.48 23.80
C GLU A 281 -1.16 29.56 24.95
N LEU A 282 -2.15 28.66 24.96
CA LEU A 282 -3.16 28.60 26.03
C LEU A 282 -2.60 28.16 27.39
N GLU A 283 -1.63 27.23 27.40
CA GLU A 283 -0.96 26.81 28.64
C GLU A 283 -0.14 27.94 29.26
N GLU A 284 0.49 28.80 28.45
CA GLU A 284 1.23 29.97 28.94
C GLU A 284 0.29 31.06 29.46
N ASP A 285 -0.80 31.35 28.76
CA ASP A 285 -1.81 32.33 29.20
C ASP A 285 -2.47 31.94 30.54
N ASP A 286 -2.75 30.66 30.78
CA ASP A 286 -3.32 30.15 32.04
C ASP A 286 -2.33 30.21 33.23
N LEU A 287 -1.02 30.33 32.96
CA LEU A 287 0.06 30.40 33.96
C LEU A 287 0.48 31.84 34.31
N THR A 288 0.03 32.85 33.57
CA THR A 288 0.34 34.28 33.77
C THR A 288 -0.78 35.09 34.40
#